data_AF-A0A7S4T451-F1
#
_entry.id   AF-A0A7S4T451-F1
#
_cell.length_a   1.000
_cell.length_b   1.000
_cell.length_c   1.000
_cell.angle_alpha   90.00
_cell.angle_beta   90.00
_cell.angle_gamma   90.00
#
_symmetry.space_group_name_H-M   'P 1'
#
loop_
_entity.id
_entity.type
_entity.pdbx_description
1 polymer ?
#
loop_
_entity_poly.entity_id
_entity_poly.type
_entity_poly.pdbx_seq_one_letter_code
_entity_poly.pdbx_strand_id
1 'polypeptide(L)'
;MQLDSAAGVSKPWRLRPQVSFDNSHVEEASQAEMGDMSVPDNDFGETQSQAQQQRCDSEDSERRRSAIRRHSSILLSSYITSMGSEEEEGSWQPSQTKKARLGRVLKSRQCETVIAIIILFNFVLMYLDADARAAGQKPAKWQMISTSACYWVFVVEFAIRTFVEGRQAFTSRWHQLDLCVVVSGFVEQLLQWIDFDSRGIGGIISVLRCCRLLRLVRIVRHLNHMRELTRLLEMTGSCARTLFWAFILMGFVMTSWAILAVEIVRPVVVELADSHGQWADCERCRRAFNSVFEANLTLFQTIV
;
A
#
# COMPACT_ATOMS: atom_id res chain seq x y z
N MET A 1 19.55 -58.69 -1.67
CA MET A 1 19.77 -57.87 -2.88
C MET A 1 19.57 -56.42 -2.46
N GLN A 2 20.62 -55.73 -2.00
CA GLN A 2 21.49 -54.83 -2.80
C GLN A 2 20.68 -53.66 -3.37
N LEU A 3 20.80 -52.44 -2.79
CA LEU A 3 21.71 -51.34 -3.20
C LEU A 3 21.31 -50.79 -4.59
N ASP A 4 21.09 -49.52 -4.90
CA ASP A 4 21.66 -48.22 -4.51
C ASP A 4 20.73 -47.12 -5.10
N SER A 5 20.44 -45.97 -4.45
CA SER A 5 21.25 -44.74 -4.33
C SER A 5 21.08 -43.70 -5.47
N ALA A 6 20.72 -42.49 -5.03
CA ALA A 6 21.20 -41.16 -5.45
C ALA A 6 20.59 -40.38 -6.65
N ALA A 7 20.36 -39.09 -6.31
CA ALA A 7 20.44 -37.86 -7.12
C ALA A 7 19.36 -37.65 -8.20
N GLY A 8 18.65 -36.52 -8.29
CA GLY A 8 19.04 -35.13 -8.09
C GLY A 8 18.86 -34.37 -9.41
N VAL A 9 18.73 -33.04 -9.35
CA VAL A 9 18.75 -32.07 -10.48
C VAL A 9 17.40 -31.60 -11.04
N SER A 10 16.92 -30.51 -10.42
CA SER A 10 16.46 -29.22 -10.99
C SER A 10 16.12 -29.08 -12.48
N LYS A 11 15.04 -28.32 -12.77
CA LYS A 11 14.87 -27.16 -13.72
C LYS A 11 13.46 -27.18 -14.41
N PRO A 12 13.00 -26.15 -15.18
CA PRO A 12 12.20 -25.05 -14.63
C PRO A 12 11.05 -24.53 -15.57
N TRP A 13 10.31 -23.51 -15.11
CA TRP A 13 9.56 -22.48 -15.87
C TRP A 13 8.40 -22.82 -16.85
N ARG A 14 7.26 -22.17 -16.55
CA ARG A 14 6.31 -21.46 -17.45
C ARG A 14 5.63 -22.23 -18.59
N LEU A 15 4.33 -22.46 -18.41
CA LEU A 15 3.36 -22.57 -19.51
C LEU A 15 2.11 -21.75 -19.19
N ARG A 16 1.80 -20.80 -20.08
CA ARG A 16 0.50 -20.15 -20.31
C ARG A 16 0.54 -19.57 -21.73
N PRO A 17 -0.59 -19.37 -22.42
CA PRO A 17 -1.62 -20.33 -22.82
C PRO A 17 -1.78 -20.39 -24.36
N GLN A 18 -2.43 -21.43 -24.88
CA GLN A 18 -2.87 -21.51 -26.28
C GLN A 18 -4.01 -20.52 -26.56
N VAL A 19 -3.94 -19.82 -27.70
CA VAL A 19 -5.09 -19.25 -28.39
C VAL A 19 -5.01 -19.72 -29.85
N SER A 20 -6.04 -20.46 -30.24
CA SER A 20 -6.31 -21.01 -31.57
C SER A 20 -6.90 -19.94 -32.49
N PHE A 21 -6.48 -19.92 -33.76
CA PHE A 21 -7.26 -19.33 -34.85
C PHE A 21 -7.29 -20.33 -36.00
N ASP A 22 -8.52 -20.74 -36.32
CA ASP A 22 -8.94 -21.65 -37.37
C ASP A 22 -9.15 -20.84 -38.66
N ASN A 23 -8.78 -21.41 -39.80
CA ASN A 23 -9.16 -20.92 -41.13
C ASN A 23 -9.13 -22.13 -42.08
N SER A 24 -10.25 -22.83 -42.09
CA SER A 24 -10.62 -23.82 -43.10
C SER A 24 -11.78 -23.29 -43.95
N HIS A 25 -11.91 -23.85 -45.17
CA HIS A 25 -12.80 -23.52 -46.30
C HIS A 25 -12.15 -22.60 -47.35
N VAL A 26 -11.71 -23.01 -48.57
CA VAL A 26 -12.05 -24.13 -49.48
C VAL A 26 -13.58 -24.18 -49.71
N GLU A 27 -14.16 -23.82 -50.86
CA GLU A 27 -13.96 -24.38 -52.20
C GLU A 27 -14.87 -23.66 -53.25
N GLU A 28 -14.60 -23.94 -54.54
CA GLU A 28 -15.52 -23.94 -55.71
C GLU A 28 -15.94 -22.63 -56.42
N ALA A 29 -16.16 -22.57 -57.74
CA ALA A 29 -15.84 -23.42 -58.91
C ALA A 29 -16.26 -22.71 -60.22
N SER A 30 -15.60 -23.06 -61.33
CA SER A 30 -16.09 -23.09 -62.74
C SER A 30 -16.36 -21.71 -63.43
N GLN A 31 -16.14 -21.46 -64.73
CA GLN A 31 -16.28 -22.27 -65.96
C GLN A 31 -15.67 -21.51 -67.18
N ALA A 32 -15.13 -22.26 -68.17
CA ALA A 32 -15.12 -22.09 -69.65
C ALA A 32 -14.66 -20.73 -70.30
N GLU A 33 -13.97 -20.56 -71.44
CA GLU A 33 -13.60 -21.28 -72.68
C GLU A 33 -12.32 -20.62 -73.26
N MET A 34 -11.36 -21.37 -73.83
CA MET A 34 -11.01 -21.50 -75.27
C MET A 34 -10.21 -20.33 -75.93
N GLY A 35 -8.90 -20.56 -76.10
CA GLY A 35 -8.08 -20.18 -77.27
C GLY A 35 -7.59 -18.73 -77.42
N ASP A 36 -6.28 -18.50 -77.24
CA ASP A 36 -5.39 -18.17 -78.38
C ASP A 36 -3.90 -18.29 -78.00
N MET A 37 -3.08 -18.60 -78.99
CA MET A 37 -1.65 -18.88 -78.89
C MET A 37 -0.83 -17.61 -79.13
N SER A 38 -0.04 -17.14 -78.16
CA SER A 38 1.14 -16.29 -78.45
C SER A 38 2.09 -16.08 -77.27
N VAL A 39 3.35 -16.53 -77.49
CA VAL A 39 4.64 -15.98 -77.04
C VAL A 39 4.96 -15.96 -75.53
N PRO A 40 6.05 -16.64 -75.08
CA PRO A 40 6.56 -16.49 -73.72
C PRO A 40 7.58 -15.34 -73.67
N ASP A 41 7.26 -14.24 -72.98
CA ASP A 41 8.21 -13.18 -72.65
C ASP A 41 8.24 -12.92 -71.13
N ASN A 42 9.38 -13.28 -70.52
CA ASN A 42 10.07 -12.51 -69.48
C ASN A 42 9.40 -12.31 -68.09
N ASP A 43 9.05 -13.37 -67.37
CA ASP A 43 8.43 -13.29 -66.01
C ASP A 43 9.37 -13.65 -64.83
N PHE A 44 10.67 -13.91 -65.08
CA PHE A 44 11.58 -14.36 -64.00
C PHE A 44 12.17 -13.22 -63.15
N GLY A 45 12.05 -11.96 -63.60
CA GLY A 45 12.59 -10.78 -62.91
C GLY A 45 11.64 -10.17 -61.86
N GLU A 46 10.33 -10.21 -62.11
CA GLU A 46 9.33 -9.58 -61.23
C GLU A 46 9.07 -10.40 -59.95
N THR A 47 9.13 -11.73 -60.03
CA THR A 47 8.93 -12.61 -58.86
C THR A 47 10.04 -12.49 -57.82
N GLN A 48 11.31 -12.28 -58.25
CA GLN A 48 12.41 -12.02 -57.30
C GLN A 48 12.30 -10.64 -56.65
N SER A 49 11.88 -9.62 -57.42
CA SER A 49 11.71 -8.26 -56.89
C SER A 49 10.59 -8.20 -55.84
N GLN A 50 9.45 -8.86 -56.09
CA GLN A 50 8.35 -8.92 -55.14
C GLN A 50 8.69 -9.73 -53.87
N ALA A 51 9.40 -10.85 -54.00
CA ALA A 51 9.83 -11.65 -52.84
C ALA A 51 10.87 -10.91 -51.96
N GLN A 52 11.71 -10.08 -52.57
CA GLN A 52 12.70 -9.27 -51.84
C GLN A 52 12.04 -8.06 -51.16
N GLN A 53 11.05 -7.44 -51.80
CA GLN A 53 10.27 -6.34 -51.22
C GLN A 53 9.45 -6.81 -50.00
N GLN A 54 8.78 -7.97 -50.10
CA GLN A 54 8.06 -8.57 -48.97
C GLN A 54 8.98 -8.92 -47.79
N ARG A 55 10.22 -9.36 -48.07
CA ARG A 55 11.21 -9.63 -47.03
C ARG A 55 11.64 -8.34 -46.32
N CYS A 56 11.94 -7.27 -47.06
CA CYS A 56 12.28 -5.96 -46.48
C CYS A 56 11.14 -5.38 -45.62
N ASP A 57 9.88 -5.47 -46.09
CA ASP A 57 8.72 -4.96 -45.34
C ASP A 57 8.46 -5.77 -44.06
N SER A 58 8.71 -7.09 -44.11
CA SER A 58 8.61 -7.95 -42.92
C SER A 58 9.65 -7.59 -41.86
N GLU A 59 10.91 -7.36 -42.25
CA GLU A 59 11.99 -6.98 -41.34
C GLU A 59 11.75 -5.61 -40.70
N ASP A 60 11.23 -4.64 -41.46
CA ASP A 60 10.96 -3.30 -40.95
C ASP A 60 9.75 -3.29 -39.99
N SER A 61 8.76 -4.14 -40.23
CA SER A 61 7.64 -4.36 -39.32
C SER A 61 8.08 -5.02 -38.00
N GLU A 62 9.09 -5.88 -38.01
CA GLU A 62 9.69 -6.48 -36.81
C GLU A 62 10.58 -5.49 -36.04
N ARG A 63 11.33 -4.64 -36.76
CA ARG A 63 12.08 -3.52 -36.16
C ARG A 63 11.16 -2.53 -35.45
N ARG A 64 10.02 -2.18 -36.05
CA ARG A 64 9.00 -1.33 -35.40
C ARG A 64 8.37 -2.00 -34.19
N ARG A 65 8.02 -3.29 -34.27
CA ARG A 65 7.47 -4.06 -33.14
C ARG A 65 8.47 -4.20 -31.99
N SER A 66 9.76 -4.40 -32.30
CA SER A 66 10.81 -4.47 -31.27
C SER A 66 11.12 -3.10 -30.66
N ALA A 67 11.04 -2.00 -31.42
CA ALA A 67 11.15 -0.64 -30.90
C ALA A 67 9.99 -0.29 -29.93
N ILE A 68 8.75 -0.64 -30.28
CA ILE A 68 7.57 -0.42 -29.43
C ILE A 68 7.65 -1.26 -28.14
N ARG A 69 8.08 -2.54 -28.23
CA ARG A 69 8.30 -3.37 -27.03
C ARG A 69 9.39 -2.79 -26.13
N ARG A 70 10.48 -2.29 -26.69
CA ARG A 70 11.55 -1.61 -25.93
C ARG A 70 11.02 -0.35 -25.25
N HIS A 71 10.30 0.51 -25.97
CA HIS A 71 9.77 1.75 -25.40
C HIS A 71 8.71 1.49 -24.32
N SER A 72 7.82 0.52 -24.52
CA SER A 72 6.85 0.11 -23.50
C SER A 72 7.52 -0.49 -22.27
N SER A 73 8.62 -1.25 -22.43
CA SER A 73 9.38 -1.78 -21.30
C SER A 73 10.16 -0.68 -20.55
N ILE A 74 10.65 0.35 -21.25
CA ILE A 74 11.33 1.49 -20.65
C ILE A 74 10.34 2.37 -19.89
N LEU A 75 9.14 2.62 -20.44
CA LEU A 75 8.10 3.38 -19.76
C LEU A 75 7.50 2.63 -18.57
N LEU A 76 7.34 1.30 -18.68
CA LEU A 76 6.93 0.47 -17.55
C LEU A 76 8.03 0.42 -16.48
N SER A 77 9.30 0.32 -16.88
CA SER A 77 10.43 0.35 -15.96
C SER A 77 10.58 1.72 -15.31
N SER A 78 10.39 2.83 -16.03
CA SER A 78 10.47 4.18 -15.46
C SER A 78 9.26 4.48 -14.57
N TYR A 79 8.08 3.95 -14.89
CA TYR A 79 6.90 4.04 -14.02
C TYR A 79 7.07 3.18 -12.75
N ILE A 80 7.61 1.96 -12.86
CA ILE A 80 7.93 1.10 -11.71
C ILE A 80 9.05 1.73 -10.85
N THR A 81 10.09 2.31 -11.48
CA THR A 81 11.16 3.03 -10.77
C THR A 81 10.63 4.34 -10.14
N SER A 82 9.68 5.03 -10.77
CA SER A 82 9.00 6.20 -10.23
C SER A 82 8.07 5.88 -9.06
N MET A 83 7.56 4.66 -8.95
CA MET A 83 6.75 4.22 -7.82
C MET A 83 7.60 3.70 -6.64
N GLY A 84 8.88 3.39 -6.86
CA GLY A 84 9.81 2.90 -5.85
C GLY A 84 10.73 3.97 -5.24
N SER A 85 10.57 5.24 -5.61
CA SER A 85 11.48 6.32 -5.20
C SER A 85 11.06 7.03 -3.91
N GLU A 86 10.73 6.31 -2.85
CA GLU A 86 10.76 6.80 -1.46
C GLU A 86 11.08 5.66 -0.45
N GLU A 87 12.00 4.76 -0.77
CA GLU A 87 12.86 4.18 0.27
C GLU A 87 14.31 4.46 -0.13
N GLU A 88 14.85 5.56 0.39
CA GLU A 88 16.29 5.67 0.60
C GLU A 88 16.72 4.54 1.56
N GLU A 89 16.81 3.29 1.07
CA GLU A 89 17.78 2.33 1.59
C GLU A 89 19.15 2.90 1.21
N GLY A 90 19.63 3.83 2.03
CA GLY A 90 20.97 4.40 1.94
C GLY A 90 21.97 3.28 1.71
N SER A 91 22.66 3.34 0.58
CA SER A 91 23.62 2.33 0.16
C SER A 91 24.72 2.20 1.22
N TRP A 92 24.58 1.22 2.09
CA TRP A 92 25.56 0.91 3.11
C TRP A 92 26.76 0.23 2.47
N GLN A 93 27.91 0.91 2.43
CA GLN A 93 29.21 0.26 2.25
C GLN A 93 29.78 -0.06 3.64
N PRO A 94 29.75 -1.32 4.13
CA PRO A 94 30.38 -1.63 5.40
C PRO A 94 31.88 -1.85 5.18
N SER A 95 32.71 -0.85 5.46
CA SER A 95 34.03 -1.15 6.04
C SER A 95 33.80 -1.49 7.52
N GLN A 96 34.49 -2.51 8.05
CA GLN A 96 34.28 -3.24 9.33
C GLN A 96 33.43 -4.53 9.19
N THR A 97 34.13 -5.66 9.04
CA THR A 97 33.60 -7.03 8.91
C THR A 97 32.64 -7.47 10.04
N LYS A 98 32.75 -6.91 11.25
CA LYS A 98 31.85 -7.21 12.38
C LYS A 98 30.45 -6.60 12.19
N LYS A 99 30.35 -5.37 11.67
CA LYS A 99 29.07 -4.70 11.37
C LYS A 99 28.31 -5.43 10.25
N ALA A 100 29.03 -5.89 9.24
CA ALA A 100 28.47 -6.67 8.14
C ALA A 100 27.89 -8.03 8.59
N ARG A 101 28.51 -8.70 9.57
CA ARG A 101 27.97 -9.95 10.14
C ARG A 101 26.71 -9.70 10.97
N LEU A 102 26.70 -8.65 11.80
CA LEU A 102 25.55 -8.31 12.64
C LEU A 102 24.33 -7.89 11.79
N GLY A 103 24.57 -7.08 10.75
CA GLY A 103 23.52 -6.73 9.77
C GLY A 103 22.96 -7.96 9.04
N ARG A 104 23.79 -8.99 8.76
CA ARG A 104 23.34 -10.23 8.12
C ARG A 104 22.47 -11.08 9.05
N VAL A 105 22.77 -11.12 10.34
CA VAL A 105 21.95 -11.83 11.34
C VAL A 105 20.60 -11.14 11.53
N LEU A 106 20.60 -9.80 11.61
CA LEU A 106 19.37 -9.01 11.74
C LEU A 106 18.46 -9.15 10.50
N LYS A 107 19.05 -9.27 9.31
CA LYS A 107 18.35 -9.48 8.03
C LYS A 107 17.94 -10.94 7.79
N SER A 108 18.21 -11.85 8.73
CA SER A 108 17.83 -13.25 8.56
C SER A 108 16.31 -13.41 8.68
N ARG A 109 15.72 -14.23 7.79
CA ARG A 109 14.26 -14.46 7.75
C ARG A 109 13.71 -15.03 9.07
N GLN A 110 14.53 -15.79 9.78
CA GLN A 110 14.17 -16.33 11.10
C GLN A 110 14.11 -15.23 12.16
N CYS A 111 15.08 -14.29 12.16
CA CYS A 111 15.06 -13.16 13.08
C CYS A 111 13.83 -12.27 12.84
N GLU A 112 13.53 -11.93 11.58
CA GLU A 112 12.34 -11.17 11.22
C GLU A 112 11.05 -11.86 11.68
N THR A 113 10.95 -13.19 11.53
CA THR A 113 9.79 -13.97 11.99
C THR A 113 9.66 -13.97 13.52
N VAL A 114 10.77 -14.13 14.25
CA VAL A 114 10.77 -14.10 15.72
C VAL A 114 10.33 -12.74 16.23
N ILE A 115 10.85 -11.65 15.65
CA ILE A 115 10.46 -10.30 16.02
C ILE A 115 8.96 -10.10 15.75
N ALA A 116 8.45 -10.57 14.60
CA ALA A 116 7.02 -10.49 14.28
C ALA A 116 6.13 -11.16 15.33
N ILE A 117 6.51 -12.36 15.78
CA ILE A 117 5.80 -13.09 16.84
C ILE A 117 5.81 -12.29 18.16
N ILE A 118 6.95 -11.67 18.51
CA ILE A 118 7.06 -10.85 19.72
C ILE A 118 6.19 -9.59 19.62
N ILE A 119 6.12 -8.93 18.46
CA ILE A 119 5.23 -7.78 18.22
C ILE A 119 3.77 -8.21 18.40
N LEU A 120 3.37 -9.31 17.77
CA LEU A 120 2.00 -9.82 17.85
C LEU A 120 1.62 -10.12 19.30
N PHE A 121 2.52 -10.79 20.03
CA PHE A 121 2.32 -11.07 21.45
C PHE A 121 2.21 -9.79 22.27
N ASN A 122 3.08 -8.80 22.04
CA ASN A 122 3.01 -7.51 22.73
C ASN A 122 1.71 -6.74 22.42
N PHE A 123 1.21 -6.82 21.19
CA PHE A 123 -0.07 -6.23 20.80
C PHE A 123 -1.24 -6.87 21.56
N VAL A 124 -1.25 -8.20 21.72
CA VAL A 124 -2.25 -8.90 22.53
C VAL A 124 -2.18 -8.44 23.99
N LEU A 125 -0.99 -8.31 24.56
CA LEU A 125 -0.82 -7.79 25.93
C LEU A 125 -1.34 -6.36 26.08
N MET A 126 -1.15 -5.51 25.07
CA MET A 126 -1.69 -4.14 25.09
C MET A 126 -3.20 -4.11 24.95
N TYR A 127 -3.77 -4.97 24.09
CA TYR A 127 -5.22 -5.13 23.97
C TYR A 127 -5.85 -5.51 25.31
N LEU A 128 -5.29 -6.51 25.99
CA LEU A 128 -5.75 -6.93 27.32
C LEU A 128 -5.59 -5.82 28.37
N ASP A 129 -4.55 -4.98 28.27
CA ASP A 129 -4.35 -3.83 29.19
C ASP A 129 -5.41 -2.75 28.93
N ALA A 130 -5.77 -2.52 27.67
CA ALA A 130 -6.83 -1.59 27.32
C ALA A 130 -8.21 -2.07 27.83
N ASP A 131 -8.51 -3.35 27.65
CA ASP A 131 -9.76 -3.96 28.11
C ASP A 131 -9.88 -4.00 29.64
N ALA A 132 -8.81 -4.42 30.33
CA ALA A 132 -8.77 -4.41 31.80
C ALA A 132 -9.00 -3.00 32.38
N ARG A 133 -8.44 -1.96 31.73
CA ARG A 133 -8.66 -0.56 32.13
C ARG A 133 -10.10 -0.12 31.88
N ALA A 134 -10.70 -0.50 30.76
CA ALA A 134 -12.10 -0.20 30.48
C ALA A 134 -13.04 -0.84 31.50
N ALA A 135 -12.70 -2.04 31.96
CA ALA A 135 -13.39 -2.74 33.06
C ALA A 135 -13.07 -2.20 34.47
N GLY A 136 -12.21 -1.19 34.61
CA GLY A 136 -11.78 -0.63 35.89
C GLY A 136 -10.87 -1.54 36.72
N GLN A 137 -10.33 -2.60 36.13
CA GLN A 137 -9.45 -3.56 36.79
C GLN A 137 -7.98 -3.14 36.66
N LYS A 138 -7.17 -3.48 37.67
CA LYS A 138 -5.71 -3.30 37.60
C LYS A 138 -5.10 -4.44 36.76
N PRO A 139 -4.12 -4.16 35.89
CA PRO A 139 -3.48 -5.20 35.09
C PRO A 139 -2.80 -6.24 35.98
N ALA A 140 -2.86 -7.50 35.55
CA ALA A 140 -2.22 -8.60 36.27
C ALA A 140 -0.70 -8.42 36.33
N LYS A 141 -0.05 -8.83 37.43
CA LYS A 141 1.42 -8.71 37.60
C LYS A 141 2.20 -9.38 36.46
N TRP A 142 1.74 -10.55 36.00
CA TRP A 142 2.35 -11.27 34.89
C TRP A 142 2.33 -10.44 33.59
N GLN A 143 1.23 -9.73 33.33
CA GLN A 143 1.05 -8.92 32.14
C GLN A 143 2.00 -7.71 32.14
N MET A 144 2.20 -7.09 33.30
CA MET A 144 3.17 -6.01 33.47
C MET A 144 4.60 -6.49 33.18
N ILE A 145 4.99 -7.64 33.75
CA ILE A 145 6.33 -8.23 33.54
C ILE A 145 6.54 -8.57 32.07
N SER A 146 5.57 -9.25 31.43
CA SER A 146 5.68 -9.64 30.03
C SER A 146 5.74 -8.44 29.09
N THR A 147 4.93 -7.41 29.34
CA THR A 147 4.95 -6.18 28.53
C THR A 147 6.29 -5.45 28.67
N SER A 148 6.83 -5.39 29.90
CA SER A 148 8.15 -4.79 30.15
C SER A 148 9.29 -5.59 29.49
N ALA A 149 9.25 -6.92 29.56
CA ALA A 149 10.23 -7.79 28.92
C ALA A 149 10.23 -7.62 27.39
N CYS A 150 9.04 -7.62 26.76
CA CYS A 150 8.91 -7.33 25.34
C CYS A 150 9.50 -5.97 24.96
N TYR A 151 9.22 -4.93 25.75
CA TYR A 151 9.78 -3.60 25.53
C TYR A 151 11.31 -3.61 25.56
N TRP A 152 11.93 -4.24 26.54
CA TRP A 152 13.40 -4.31 26.63
C TRP A 152 14.04 -5.06 25.47
N VAL A 153 13.39 -6.13 24.97
CA VAL A 153 13.84 -6.83 23.76
C VAL A 153 13.86 -5.86 22.56
N PHE A 154 12.83 -5.04 22.39
CA PHE A 154 12.79 -4.02 21.33
C PHE A 154 13.84 -2.94 21.50
N VAL A 155 14.10 -2.48 22.72
CA VAL A 155 15.16 -1.49 23.00
C VAL A 155 16.53 -2.05 22.61
N VAL A 156 16.81 -3.31 22.94
CA VAL A 156 18.07 -3.97 22.57
C VAL A 156 18.19 -4.12 21.07
N GLU A 157 17.12 -4.57 20.39
CA GLU A 157 17.09 -4.66 18.93
C GLU A 157 17.35 -3.30 18.27
N PHE A 158 16.65 -2.26 18.73
CA PHE A 158 16.82 -0.90 18.25
C PHE A 158 18.25 -0.41 18.46
N ALA A 159 18.83 -0.61 19.66
CA ALA A 159 20.21 -0.23 19.95
C ALA A 159 21.22 -0.93 19.04
N ILE A 160 21.02 -2.22 18.75
CA ILE A 160 21.83 -2.98 17.79
C ILE A 160 21.72 -2.35 16.40
N ARG A 161 20.51 -2.03 15.95
CA ARG A 161 20.25 -1.43 14.63
C ARG A 161 20.88 -0.04 14.52
N THR A 162 20.72 0.82 15.53
CA THR A 162 21.41 2.12 15.65
C THR A 162 22.93 1.97 15.62
N PHE A 163 23.49 0.97 16.31
CA PHE A 163 24.94 0.75 16.35
C PHE A 163 25.51 0.31 14.99
N VAL A 164 24.74 -0.49 14.24
CA VAL A 164 25.07 -0.87 12.87
C VAL A 164 25.07 0.39 11.99
N GLU A 165 23.96 1.14 11.96
CA GLU A 165 23.77 2.34 11.11
C GLU A 165 24.69 3.52 11.47
N GLY A 166 25.13 3.62 12.72
CA GLY A 166 26.11 4.62 13.17
C GLY A 166 25.59 6.06 13.13
N ARG A 167 26.47 7.01 12.78
CA ARG A 167 26.19 8.46 12.84
C ARG A 167 25.18 8.96 11.80
N GLN A 168 25.01 8.27 10.68
CA GLN A 168 24.00 8.61 9.67
C GLN A 168 22.57 8.37 10.17
N ALA A 169 22.40 7.48 11.16
CA ALA A 169 21.09 7.20 11.76
C ALA A 169 20.46 8.47 12.34
N PHE A 170 21.23 9.32 13.03
CA PHE A 170 20.71 10.52 13.68
C PHE A 170 20.28 11.64 12.73
N THR A 171 20.68 11.60 11.46
CA THR A 171 20.23 12.56 10.44
C THR A 171 18.88 12.16 9.83
N SER A 172 18.51 10.88 9.90
CA SER A 172 17.23 10.38 9.40
C SER A 172 16.09 10.72 10.36
N ARG A 173 15.04 11.37 9.82
CA ARG A 173 13.83 11.72 10.58
C ARG A 173 13.16 10.49 11.19
N TRP A 174 13.19 9.36 10.48
CA TRP A 174 12.59 8.10 10.93
C TRP A 174 13.28 7.55 12.18
N HIS A 175 14.61 7.65 12.24
CA HIS A 175 15.37 7.21 13.40
C HIS A 175 15.17 8.13 14.61
N GLN A 176 15.02 9.44 14.38
CA GLN A 176 14.71 10.39 15.45
C GLN A 176 13.32 10.13 16.07
N LEU A 177 12.33 9.78 15.23
CA LEU A 177 11.02 9.35 15.71
C LEU A 177 11.11 8.06 16.51
N ASP A 178 11.89 7.07 16.05
CA ASP A 178 12.11 5.83 16.81
C ASP A 178 12.76 6.09 18.17
N LEU A 179 13.77 6.95 18.22
CA LEU A 179 14.40 7.36 19.46
C LEU A 179 13.40 8.05 20.41
N CYS A 180 12.55 8.93 19.89
CA CYS A 180 11.50 9.58 20.68
C CYS A 180 10.53 8.55 21.27
N VAL A 181 10.14 7.56 20.47
CA VAL A 181 9.26 6.47 20.88
C VAL A 181 9.89 5.62 21.99
N VAL A 182 11.17 5.27 21.87
CA VAL A 182 11.92 4.55 22.92
C VAL A 182 12.04 5.39 24.20
N VAL A 183 12.44 6.66 24.09
CA VAL A 183 12.55 7.55 25.25
C VAL A 183 11.21 7.71 25.97
N SER A 184 10.11 7.85 25.23
CA SER A 184 8.77 7.91 25.83
C SER A 184 8.41 6.64 26.62
N GLY A 185 8.86 5.47 26.16
CA GLY A 185 8.64 4.18 26.84
C GLY A 185 9.43 4.08 28.12
N PHE A 186 10.66 4.55 28.08
CA PHE A 186 11.50 4.63 29.26
C PHE A 186 10.91 5.58 30.31
N VAL A 187 10.46 6.77 29.91
CA VAL A 187 9.81 7.74 30.80
C VAL A 187 8.55 7.16 31.43
N GLU A 188 7.73 6.46 30.64
CA GLU A 188 6.53 5.81 31.15
C GLU A 188 6.81 4.72 32.18
N GLN A 189 7.81 3.87 31.93
CA GLN A 189 8.24 2.85 32.88
C GLN A 189 8.80 3.48 34.17
N LEU A 190 9.55 4.57 34.03
CA LEU A 190 10.12 5.32 35.15
C LEU A 190 9.03 5.98 36.02
N LEU A 191 8.00 6.55 35.39
CA LEU A 191 6.86 7.16 36.08
C LEU A 191 6.06 6.13 36.88
N GLN A 192 5.90 4.90 36.36
CA GLN A 192 5.28 3.79 37.09
C GLN A 192 6.13 3.35 38.29
N TRP A 193 7.45 3.39 38.17
CA TRP A 193 8.37 3.00 39.24
C TRP A 193 8.37 3.97 40.43
N ILE A 194 8.24 5.27 40.17
CA ILE A 194 8.28 6.32 41.20
C ILE A 194 6.90 6.51 41.86
N ASP A 195 5.89 5.74 41.45
CA ASP A 195 4.49 5.82 41.88
C ASP A 195 3.95 7.28 41.84
N PHE A 196 4.35 8.00 40.79
CA PHE A 196 4.14 9.46 40.67
C PHE A 196 2.64 9.83 40.65
N ASP A 197 1.77 8.86 40.37
CA ASP A 197 0.31 9.00 40.35
C ASP A 197 -0.27 9.38 41.74
N SER A 198 0.45 9.06 42.82
CA SER A 198 -0.02 9.29 44.20
C SER A 198 0.32 10.67 44.78
N ARG A 199 1.15 11.49 44.10
CA ARG A 199 1.61 12.80 44.63
C ARG A 199 0.75 14.03 44.22
N GLY A 200 -0.42 13.83 43.61
CA GLY A 200 -1.45 14.88 43.50
C GLY A 200 -1.12 16.07 42.57
N ILE A 201 -0.13 15.96 41.69
CA ILE A 201 0.22 17.04 40.75
C ILE A 201 -0.66 16.93 39.50
N GLY A 202 -1.76 17.69 39.46
CA GLY A 202 -2.76 17.65 38.38
C GLY A 202 -2.22 17.87 36.96
N GLY A 203 -1.13 18.62 36.78
CA GLY A 203 -0.48 18.81 35.48
C GLY A 203 0.18 17.54 34.93
N ILE A 204 0.68 16.67 35.81
CA ILE A 204 1.37 15.44 35.43
C ILE A 204 0.36 14.37 35.01
N ILE A 205 -0.87 14.41 35.53
CA ILE A 205 -1.97 13.53 35.11
C ILE A 205 -2.33 13.77 33.63
N SER A 206 -2.35 15.03 33.17
CA SER A 206 -2.61 15.36 31.76
C SER A 206 -1.49 14.86 30.84
N VAL A 207 -0.23 15.03 31.25
CA VAL A 207 0.92 14.49 30.50
C VAL A 207 0.90 12.97 30.48
N LEU A 208 0.58 12.30 31.60
CA LEU A 208 0.40 10.85 31.68
C LEU A 208 -0.68 10.35 30.71
N ARG A 209 -1.78 11.10 30.52
CA ARG A 209 -2.80 10.77 29.52
C ARG A 209 -2.26 10.85 28.10
N CYS A 210 -1.48 11.88 27.77
CA CYS A 210 -0.82 11.99 26.47
C CYS A 210 0.25 10.91 26.25
N CYS A 211 1.05 10.59 27.28
CA CYS A 211 2.03 9.52 27.22
C CYS A 211 1.39 8.15 26.94
N ARG A 212 0.17 7.90 27.40
CA ARG A 212 -0.59 6.68 27.05
C ARG A 212 -0.87 6.59 25.55
N LEU A 213 -1.15 7.70 24.87
CA LEU A 213 -1.34 7.71 23.41
C LEU A 213 -0.06 7.33 22.66
N LEU A 214 1.12 7.58 23.25
CA LEU A 214 2.40 7.14 22.66
C LEU A 214 2.55 5.62 22.62
N ARG A 215 1.81 4.85 23.44
CA ARG A 215 1.76 3.39 23.31
C ARG A 215 1.14 2.95 21.98
N LEU A 216 0.14 3.67 21.48
CA LEU A 216 -0.45 3.40 20.18
C LEU A 216 0.54 3.70 19.05
N VAL A 217 1.28 4.80 19.19
CA VAL A 217 2.37 5.15 18.27
C VAL A 217 3.46 4.08 18.27
N ARG A 218 3.79 3.50 19.43
CA ARG A 218 4.69 2.33 19.52
C ARG A 218 4.19 1.20 18.64
N ILE A 219 2.92 0.78 18.76
CA ILE A 219 2.40 -0.33 17.93
C ILE A 219 2.61 -0.04 16.45
N VAL A 220 2.16 1.12 15.99
CA VAL A 220 2.31 1.52 14.57
C VAL A 220 3.77 1.46 14.15
N ARG A 221 4.69 1.87 15.03
CA ARG A 221 6.10 1.85 14.68
C ARG A 221 6.72 0.46 14.68
N HIS A 222 6.30 -0.41 15.59
CA HIS A 222 6.68 -1.83 15.60
C HIS A 222 6.20 -2.50 14.30
N LEU A 223 4.97 -2.20 13.87
CA LEU A 223 4.44 -2.64 12.58
C LEU A 223 5.29 -2.17 11.39
N ASN A 224 5.83 -0.95 11.43
CA ASN A 224 6.75 -0.47 10.39
C ASN A 224 8.16 -1.10 10.46
N HIS A 225 8.51 -1.88 11.49
CA HIS A 225 9.76 -2.66 11.47
C HIS A 225 9.63 -3.91 10.58
N MET A 226 8.41 -4.29 10.22
CA MET A 226 8.11 -5.44 9.37
C MET A 226 8.09 -5.02 7.90
N ARG A 227 9.06 -5.51 7.13
CA ARG A 227 9.18 -5.20 5.68
C ARG A 227 7.94 -5.56 4.87
N GLU A 228 7.29 -6.68 5.19
CA GLU A 228 6.05 -7.04 4.50
C GLU A 228 4.94 -6.02 4.75
N LEU A 229 4.83 -5.50 5.97
CA LEU A 229 3.78 -4.55 6.31
C LEU A 229 4.08 -3.13 5.81
N THR A 230 5.34 -2.69 5.83
CA THR A 230 5.72 -1.40 5.24
C THR A 230 5.40 -1.35 3.76
N ARG A 231 5.71 -2.42 3.00
CA ARG A 231 5.31 -2.51 1.59
C ARG A 231 3.79 -2.42 1.42
N LEU A 232 3.01 -3.08 2.27
CA LEU A 232 1.55 -2.98 2.21
C LEU A 232 1.06 -1.55 2.50
N LEU A 233 1.68 -0.87 3.47
CA LEU A 233 1.36 0.52 3.82
C LEU A 233 1.77 1.49 2.71
N GLU A 234 2.90 1.27 2.04
CA GLU A 234 3.33 2.07 0.88
C GLU A 234 2.35 1.93 -0.29
N MET A 235 1.96 0.71 -0.61
CA MET A 235 0.95 0.44 -1.64
C MET A 235 -0.39 1.08 -1.27
N THR A 236 -0.78 0.98 0.01
CA THR A 236 -1.99 1.63 0.53
C THR A 236 -1.87 3.15 0.47
N GLY A 237 -0.71 3.72 0.77
CA GLY A 237 -0.43 5.15 0.71
C GLY A 237 -0.52 5.70 -0.72
N SER A 238 0.00 4.94 -1.69
CA SER A 238 -0.15 5.25 -3.12
C SER A 238 -1.62 5.29 -3.52
N CYS A 239 -2.40 4.26 -3.14
CA CYS A 239 -3.84 4.24 -3.36
C CYS A 239 -4.57 5.38 -2.63
N ALA A 240 -4.17 5.69 -1.39
CA ALA A 240 -4.78 6.73 -0.56
C ALA A 240 -4.63 8.11 -1.19
N ARG A 241 -3.51 8.41 -1.86
CA ARG A 241 -3.34 9.68 -2.59
C ARG A 241 -4.37 9.81 -3.71
N THR A 242 -4.56 8.77 -4.51
CA THR A 242 -5.56 8.77 -5.59
C THR A 242 -6.98 8.86 -5.03
N LEU A 243 -7.28 8.09 -3.98
CA LEU A 243 -8.56 8.14 -3.28
C LEU A 243 -8.82 9.54 -2.71
N PHE A 244 -7.81 10.19 -2.15
CA PHE A 244 -7.92 11.55 -1.62
C PHE A 244 -8.35 12.55 -2.69
N TRP A 245 -7.72 12.52 -3.87
CA TRP A 245 -8.15 13.35 -5.00
C TRP A 245 -9.55 12.99 -5.51
N ALA A 246 -9.91 11.70 -5.52
CA ALA A 246 -11.26 11.26 -5.86
C ALA A 246 -12.30 11.76 -4.84
N PHE A 247 -11.99 11.72 -3.54
CA PHE A 247 -12.83 12.28 -2.47
C PHE A 247 -13.00 13.79 -2.63
N ILE A 248 -11.93 14.52 -2.99
CA ILE A 248 -12.02 15.96 -3.28
C ILE A 248 -12.96 16.21 -4.48
N LEU A 249 -12.78 15.49 -5.59
CA LEU A 249 -13.59 15.66 -6.79
C LEU A 249 -15.06 15.31 -6.52
N MET A 250 -15.32 14.22 -5.82
CA MET A 250 -16.66 13.85 -5.36
C MET A 250 -17.26 14.93 -4.46
N GLY A 251 -16.45 15.51 -3.56
CA GLY A 251 -16.83 16.63 -2.72
C GLY A 251 -17.27 17.86 -3.53
N PHE A 252 -16.56 18.20 -4.61
CA PHE A 252 -16.95 19.31 -5.51
C PHE A 252 -18.26 19.05 -6.25
N VAL A 253 -18.48 17.83 -6.73
CA VAL A 253 -19.74 17.48 -7.41
C VAL A 253 -20.89 17.54 -6.42
N MET A 254 -20.71 16.95 -5.23
CA MET A 254 -21.71 16.97 -4.16
C MET A 254 -22.05 18.39 -3.72
N THR A 255 -21.05 19.27 -3.54
CA THR A 255 -21.28 20.66 -3.15
C THR A 255 -22.01 21.43 -4.25
N SER A 256 -21.76 21.12 -5.52
CA SER A 256 -22.49 21.72 -6.64
C SER A 256 -23.98 21.38 -6.59
N TRP A 257 -24.32 20.11 -6.36
CA TRP A 257 -25.71 19.68 -6.15
C TRP A 257 -26.33 20.26 -4.88
N ALA A 258 -25.55 20.38 -3.80
CA ALA A 258 -26.01 20.99 -2.55
C ALA A 258 -26.36 22.47 -2.73
N ILE A 259 -25.57 23.24 -3.49
CA ILE A 259 -25.87 24.64 -3.82
C ILE A 259 -27.19 24.72 -4.60
N LEU A 260 -27.35 23.88 -5.64
CA LEU A 260 -28.61 23.82 -6.40
C LEU A 260 -29.80 23.46 -5.51
N ALA A 261 -29.65 22.52 -4.59
CA ALA A 261 -30.70 22.15 -3.65
C ALA A 261 -31.04 23.29 -2.68
N VAL A 262 -30.05 24.07 -2.21
CA VAL A 262 -30.31 25.23 -1.36
C VAL A 262 -31.05 26.34 -2.12
N GLU A 263 -30.71 26.57 -3.39
CA GLU A 263 -31.39 27.61 -4.19
C GLU A 263 -32.81 27.19 -4.61
N ILE A 264 -33.00 25.91 -4.96
CA ILE A 264 -34.26 25.42 -5.55
C ILE A 264 -35.19 24.77 -4.51
N VAL A 265 -34.66 23.90 -3.66
CA VAL A 265 -35.46 23.06 -2.75
C VAL A 265 -35.78 23.78 -1.45
N ARG A 266 -34.84 24.58 -0.93
CA ARG A 266 -35.07 25.36 0.31
C ARG A 266 -36.34 26.21 0.28
N PRO A 267 -36.64 27.05 -0.73
CA PRO A 267 -37.84 27.87 -0.72
C PRO A 267 -39.12 27.01 -0.65
N VAL A 268 -39.15 25.89 -1.38
CA VAL A 268 -40.28 24.94 -1.37
C VAL A 268 -40.46 24.30 0.00
N VAL A 269 -39.36 23.89 0.65
CA VAL A 269 -39.40 23.29 2.00
C VAL A 269 -39.91 24.29 3.04
N VAL A 270 -39.47 25.55 2.97
CA VAL A 270 -39.95 26.59 3.91
C VAL A 270 -41.43 26.90 3.67
N GLU A 271 -41.85 27.02 2.40
CA GLU A 271 -43.24 27.30 2.06
C GLU A 271 -44.18 26.18 2.53
N LEU A 272 -43.84 24.91 2.29
CA LEU A 272 -44.63 23.77 2.74
C LEU A 272 -44.66 23.63 4.28
N ALA A 273 -43.58 24.01 4.95
CA ALA A 273 -43.52 24.01 6.41
C ALA A 273 -44.45 25.06 7.01
N ASP A 274 -44.47 26.27 6.43
CA ASP A 274 -45.22 27.40 6.97
C ASP A 274 -46.70 27.39 6.53
N SER A 275 -47.02 26.91 5.32
CA SER A 275 -48.41 26.92 4.77
C SER A 275 -49.23 25.68 5.14
N HIS A 276 -48.64 24.49 5.14
CA HIS A 276 -49.34 23.23 5.38
C HIS A 276 -49.03 22.62 6.75
N GLY A 277 -48.18 23.25 7.56
CA GLY A 277 -47.74 22.72 8.85
C GLY A 277 -47.00 21.38 8.73
N GLN A 278 -46.44 21.07 7.56
CA GLN A 278 -45.72 19.81 7.36
C GLN A 278 -44.40 19.83 8.15
N TRP A 279 -43.98 18.65 8.62
CA TRP A 279 -42.78 18.44 9.43
C TRP A 279 -42.78 19.07 10.83
N ALA A 280 -43.95 19.30 11.44
CA ALA A 280 -44.07 19.79 12.82
C ALA A 280 -43.32 18.91 13.85
N ASP A 281 -43.24 17.60 13.62
CA ASP A 281 -42.55 16.64 14.49
C ASP A 281 -41.06 16.43 14.13
N CYS A 282 -40.53 17.10 13.10
CA CYS A 282 -39.15 16.91 12.63
C CYS A 282 -38.34 18.22 12.55
N GLU A 283 -37.62 18.53 13.63
CA GLU A 283 -36.75 19.71 13.73
C GLU A 283 -35.64 19.73 12.67
N ARG A 284 -35.10 18.55 12.30
CA ARG A 284 -34.03 18.42 11.31
C ARG A 284 -34.52 18.61 9.87
N CYS A 285 -35.74 18.18 9.55
CA CYS A 285 -36.32 18.25 8.20
C CYS A 285 -36.47 19.70 7.73
N ARG A 286 -36.90 20.60 8.63
CA ARG A 286 -37.00 22.03 8.34
C ARG A 286 -35.64 22.69 8.09
N ARG A 287 -34.56 22.18 8.67
CA ARG A 287 -33.20 22.77 8.57
C ARG A 287 -32.30 22.12 7.53
N ALA A 288 -32.72 21.02 6.92
CA ALA A 288 -31.89 20.20 6.03
C ALA A 288 -31.24 20.97 4.87
N PHE A 289 -31.91 22.00 4.34
CA PHE A 289 -31.40 22.83 3.23
C PHE A 289 -31.15 24.29 3.62
N ASN A 290 -30.96 24.59 4.91
CA ASN A 290 -30.70 25.98 5.35
C ASN A 290 -29.30 26.48 5.03
N SER A 291 -28.33 25.59 4.87
CA SER A 291 -26.97 25.94 4.46
C SER A 291 -26.42 24.89 3.50
N VAL A 292 -25.42 25.28 2.70
CA VAL A 292 -24.74 24.34 1.78
C VAL A 292 -24.10 23.18 2.54
N PHE A 293 -23.62 23.40 3.77
CA PHE A 293 -23.06 22.34 4.60
C PHE A 293 -24.13 21.33 5.06
N GLU A 294 -25.27 21.82 5.53
CA GLU A 294 -26.41 20.96 5.93
C GLU A 294 -27.00 20.21 4.73
N ALA A 295 -27.09 20.87 3.58
CA ALA A 295 -27.50 20.24 2.33
C ALA A 295 -26.50 19.16 1.89
N ASN A 296 -25.20 19.40 2.01
CA ASN A 296 -24.17 18.39 1.76
C ASN A 296 -24.28 17.20 2.70
N LEU A 297 -24.51 17.43 4.00
CA LEU A 297 -24.73 16.35 4.97
C LEU A 297 -25.97 15.53 4.62
N THR A 298 -27.06 16.21 4.25
CA THR A 298 -28.32 15.56 3.86
C THR A 298 -28.12 14.71 2.60
N LEU A 299 -27.44 15.23 1.58
CA LEU A 299 -27.11 14.48 0.37
C LEU A 299 -26.16 13.31 0.65
N PHE A 300 -25.17 13.49 1.53
CA PHE A 300 -24.25 12.41 1.92
C PHE A 300 -24.99 11.28 2.63
N GLN A 301 -25.87 11.61 3.58
CA GLN A 301 -26.71 10.64 4.29
C GLN A 301 -27.73 9.91 3.38
N THR A 302 -28.08 10.51 2.24
CA THR A 302 -29.03 9.91 1.30
C THR A 302 -28.34 8.97 0.32
N ILE A 303 -27.07 9.24 -0.01
CA ILE A 303 -26.30 8.49 -1.02
C ILE A 303 -25.49 7.34 -0.41
N VAL A 304 -24.96 7.53 0.81
CA VAL A 304 -24.16 6.52 1.53
C VAL A 304 -25.04 5.68 2.44
#